data_AF-A0A6N3T9J9-F1
#
_entry.id   AF-A0A6N3T9J9-F1
#
_cell.length_a   1.000
_cell.length_b   1.000
_cell.length_c   1.000
_cell.angle_alpha   90.00
_cell.angle_beta   90.00
_cell.angle_gamma   90.00
#
_symmetry.space_group_name_H-M   'P 1'
#
loop_
_entity.id
_entity.type
_entity.pdbx_description
1 polymer ?
#
loop_
_entity_poly.entity_id
_entity_poly.type
_entity_poly.pdbx_seq_one_letter_code
_entity_poly.pdbx_strand_id
1 'polypeptide(L)'
;MKGNVMKKIKNAVLFKTHFWDSVVEKNFINVLLNSTEADIYIIIDSDDSSIIPSWVRERAVILNYTFESADKLGLAWGYQGFGGFWYNGDYHQNIFINQYGYYDFICSVEYDVYVNENIDRIFERMNNENIDVICRIQKIPNTHWSHLNGCVGYYDVDKYINKGLFCISFFSSQACKLIYKRRLEMSEEKIKNDIAAWPIGECVMIHEPILHNMKVMDLEKFCDFIDMYDWAPSYVSSQIPQNISCFIHPLAGREKYFYTNFYQKYKSIASMEDDYVVKGILDIHKINDFSFYAKALNIGLEEKYKKILFNSFKINFDNKYNIIKSENEISNYEILSCNMLEYNFDHLFLREINDDENSFQFEAQSEFKFKLQTENRNKKYLIIVSRNNFECEIKFKENENLLSFVKKSYSIDNACITKFIFEKEIQDIFVEMKSLKQMDLLSIKVINKLFDEFDLYRSNLEWEEWKETIGEFGKISCFNI
;
A
#
# COMPACT_ATOMS: atom_id res chain seq x y z
N MET A 1 -52.10 -24.97 0.19
CA MET A 1 -50.66 -25.07 -0.13
C MET A 1 -49.91 -24.21 0.87
N LYS A 2 -48.96 -24.75 1.64
CA LYS A 2 -48.05 -23.90 2.42
C LYS A 2 -47.01 -23.37 1.45
N GLY A 3 -46.95 -22.05 1.25
CA GLY A 3 -45.91 -21.46 0.43
C GLY A 3 -44.55 -21.70 1.08
N ASN A 4 -43.60 -22.25 0.34
CA ASN A 4 -42.21 -22.26 0.76
C ASN A 4 -41.72 -20.81 0.79
N VAL A 5 -41.69 -20.21 1.97
CA VAL A 5 -40.94 -18.97 2.19
C VAL A 5 -39.48 -19.35 2.03
N MET A 6 -38.89 -19.03 0.87
CA MET A 6 -37.47 -19.26 0.63
C MET A 6 -36.68 -18.47 1.69
N LYS A 7 -35.77 -19.14 2.39
CA LYS A 7 -34.87 -18.49 3.34
C LYS A 7 -34.10 -17.40 2.58
N LYS A 8 -34.20 -16.14 3.01
CA LYS A 8 -33.33 -15.08 2.47
C LYS A 8 -31.88 -15.44 2.79
N ILE A 9 -31.06 -15.58 1.75
CA ILE A 9 -29.62 -15.79 1.86
C ILE A 9 -29.00 -14.56 2.55
N LYS A 10 -28.07 -14.79 3.47
CA LYS A 10 -27.30 -13.73 4.13
C LYS A 10 -25.85 -13.75 3.68
N ASN A 11 -25.37 -12.62 3.17
CA ASN A 11 -24.01 -12.43 2.69
C ASN A 11 -23.31 -11.33 3.49
N ALA A 12 -22.00 -11.43 3.71
CA ALA A 12 -21.18 -10.37 4.28
C ALA A 12 -19.92 -10.12 3.46
N VAL A 13 -19.45 -8.87 3.42
CA VAL A 13 -18.13 -8.50 2.89
C VAL A 13 -17.23 -8.01 4.01
N LEU A 14 -16.02 -8.55 4.08
CA LEU A 14 -15.02 -8.30 5.11
C LEU A 14 -13.84 -7.55 4.49
N PHE A 15 -13.87 -6.22 4.58
CA PHE A 15 -12.81 -5.33 4.08
C PHE A 15 -11.67 -5.27 5.09
N LYS A 16 -10.54 -5.94 4.80
CA LYS A 16 -9.38 -6.09 5.69
C LYS A 16 -8.37 -4.95 5.48
N THR A 17 -7.99 -4.26 6.55
CA THR A 17 -6.92 -3.25 6.51
C THR A 17 -6.06 -3.22 7.78
N HIS A 18 -4.90 -2.57 7.71
CA HIS A 18 -4.07 -2.21 8.87
C HIS A 18 -3.72 -0.71 8.92
N PHE A 19 -4.18 0.08 7.94
CA PHE A 19 -4.11 1.55 7.95
C PHE A 19 -5.29 2.15 7.16
N TRP A 20 -5.38 3.48 7.11
CA TRP A 20 -6.35 4.18 6.26
C TRP A 20 -5.69 5.34 5.53
N ASP A 21 -5.65 5.28 4.20
CA ASP A 21 -5.19 6.34 3.31
C ASP A 21 -6.20 6.60 2.19
N SER A 22 -5.89 7.52 1.26
CA SER A 22 -6.79 7.86 0.16
C SER A 22 -6.94 6.76 -0.90
N VAL A 23 -6.07 5.74 -0.93
CA VAL A 23 -6.19 4.57 -1.82
C VAL A 23 -7.07 3.51 -1.17
N VAL A 24 -6.84 3.21 0.11
CA VAL A 24 -7.73 2.38 0.96
C VAL A 24 -9.16 2.89 0.85
N GLU A 25 -9.36 4.21 1.02
CA GLU A 25 -10.67 4.84 0.98
C GLU A 25 -11.35 4.72 -0.40
N LYS A 26 -10.61 4.98 -1.49
CA LYS A 26 -11.11 4.81 -2.86
C LYS A 26 -11.51 3.34 -3.11
N ASN A 27 -10.72 2.36 -2.66
CA ASN A 27 -11.04 0.94 -2.80
C ASN A 27 -12.25 0.52 -1.95
N PHE A 28 -12.37 1.00 -0.72
CA PHE A 28 -13.55 0.77 0.11
C PHE A 28 -14.83 1.32 -0.55
N ILE A 29 -14.78 2.53 -1.14
CA ILE A 29 -15.90 3.08 -1.92
C ILE A 29 -16.26 2.17 -3.10
N ASN A 30 -15.27 1.64 -3.83
CA ASN A 30 -15.52 0.70 -4.93
C ASN A 30 -16.19 -0.60 -4.45
N VAL A 31 -15.80 -1.12 -3.27
CA VAL A 31 -16.48 -2.28 -2.66
C VAL A 31 -17.93 -1.95 -2.29
N LEU A 32 -18.21 -0.79 -1.68
CA LEU A 32 -19.58 -0.35 -1.38
C LEU A 32 -20.46 -0.24 -2.64
N LEU A 33 -19.90 0.27 -3.74
CA LEU A 33 -20.63 0.43 -5.01
C LEU A 33 -20.91 -0.92 -5.70
N ASN A 34 -20.09 -1.93 -5.44
CA ASN A 34 -20.20 -3.26 -6.05
C ASN A 34 -20.86 -4.32 -5.14
N SER A 35 -21.21 -3.96 -3.90
CA SER A 35 -21.83 -4.83 -2.89
C SER A 35 -22.94 -4.07 -2.17
N THR A 36 -24.11 -4.06 -2.78
CA THR A 36 -25.28 -3.31 -2.31
C THR A 36 -26.26 -4.14 -1.49
N GLU A 37 -26.19 -5.47 -1.53
CA GLU A 37 -27.09 -6.37 -0.79
C GLU A 37 -26.45 -7.07 0.41
N ALA A 38 -25.13 -7.29 0.39
CA ALA A 38 -24.38 -7.87 1.50
C ALA A 38 -24.09 -6.88 2.65
N ASP A 39 -24.03 -7.38 3.88
CA ASP A 39 -23.64 -6.58 5.05
C ASP A 39 -22.13 -6.29 5.02
N ILE A 40 -21.73 -5.03 5.21
CA ILE A 40 -20.33 -4.59 5.06
C ILE A 40 -19.65 -4.42 6.43
N TYR A 41 -18.52 -5.09 6.59
CA TYR A 41 -17.63 -5.03 7.74
C TYR A 41 -16.25 -4.52 7.34
N ILE A 42 -15.64 -3.73 8.21
CA ILE A 42 -14.21 -3.39 8.13
C ILE A 42 -13.50 -4.14 9.24
N ILE A 43 -12.57 -5.02 8.87
CA ILE A 43 -11.69 -5.69 9.81
C ILE A 43 -10.38 -4.92 9.85
N ILE A 44 -10.00 -4.45 11.02
CA ILE A 44 -8.75 -3.71 11.23
C ILE A 44 -7.80 -4.47 12.16
N ASP A 45 -6.59 -4.70 11.66
CA ASP A 45 -5.43 -5.23 12.39
C ASP A 45 -4.65 -4.05 13.01
N SER A 46 -5.32 -3.35 13.92
CA SER A 46 -4.81 -2.22 14.71
C SER A 46 -5.68 -2.00 15.94
N ASP A 47 -5.07 -1.62 17.05
CA ASP A 47 -5.79 -1.21 18.26
C ASP A 47 -6.49 0.15 18.08
N ASP A 48 -6.01 0.99 17.15
CA ASP A 48 -6.57 2.32 16.89
C ASP A 48 -7.52 2.33 15.67
N SER A 49 -8.82 2.18 15.94
CA SER A 49 -9.89 2.38 14.96
C SER A 49 -10.25 3.85 14.73
N SER A 50 -9.60 4.80 15.40
CA SER A 50 -9.83 6.23 15.20
C SER A 50 -9.41 6.69 13.80
N ILE A 51 -8.41 6.01 13.20
CA ILE A 51 -7.86 6.28 11.87
C ILE A 51 -8.90 6.18 10.74
N ILE A 52 -9.98 5.41 10.94
CA ILE A 52 -11.07 5.24 9.96
C ILE A 52 -12.00 6.47 10.02
N PRO A 53 -12.21 7.25 8.94
CA PRO A 53 -13.03 8.47 8.98
C PRO A 53 -14.47 8.24 9.45
N SER A 54 -15.07 9.23 10.14
CA SER A 54 -16.40 9.09 10.74
C SER A 54 -17.48 8.63 9.75
N TRP A 55 -17.47 9.19 8.53
CA TRP A 55 -18.43 8.85 7.47
C TRP A 55 -18.37 7.36 7.05
N VAL A 56 -17.21 6.72 7.20
CA VAL A 56 -17.01 5.28 6.96
C VAL A 56 -17.62 4.48 8.11
N ARG A 57 -17.39 4.92 9.36
CA ARG A 57 -17.94 4.29 10.58
C ARG A 57 -19.47 4.30 10.63
N GLU A 58 -20.10 5.25 9.94
CA GLU A 58 -21.55 5.34 9.76
C GLU A 58 -22.12 4.33 8.73
N ARG A 59 -21.26 3.71 7.91
CA ARG A 59 -21.64 2.84 6.78
C ARG A 59 -21.22 1.37 6.91
N ALA A 60 -20.25 1.05 7.76
CA ALA A 60 -19.76 -0.30 7.96
C ALA A 60 -19.49 -0.57 9.45
N VAL A 61 -19.68 -1.82 9.88
CA VAL A 61 -19.33 -2.25 11.23
C VAL A 61 -17.83 -2.49 11.31
N ILE A 62 -17.14 -1.81 12.22
CA ILE A 62 -15.70 -1.97 12.44
C ILE A 62 -15.44 -3.06 13.47
N LEU A 63 -14.54 -3.97 13.13
CA LEU A 63 -14.11 -5.11 13.94
C LEU A 63 -12.59 -5.03 14.13
N ASN A 64 -12.14 -4.70 15.34
CA ASN A 64 -10.73 -4.71 15.69
C ASN A 64 -10.34 -6.16 16.01
N TYR A 65 -9.60 -6.82 15.11
CA TYR A 65 -9.14 -8.19 15.30
C TYR A 65 -7.62 -8.19 15.53
N THR A 66 -7.24 -8.57 16.75
CA THR A 66 -5.85 -8.55 17.24
C THR A 66 -5.30 -9.96 17.37
N PHE A 67 -3.99 -10.12 17.60
CA PHE A 67 -3.38 -11.43 17.90
C PHE A 67 -4.12 -12.16 19.04
N GLU A 68 -4.43 -11.45 20.13
CA GLU A 68 -5.20 -11.96 21.27
C GLU A 68 -6.59 -12.51 20.86
N SER A 69 -7.18 -11.97 19.79
CA SER A 69 -8.48 -12.42 19.27
C SER A 69 -8.40 -13.80 18.63
N ALA A 70 -7.28 -14.16 18.00
CA ALA A 70 -7.03 -15.51 17.48
C ALA A 70 -6.54 -16.47 18.58
N ASP A 71 -5.70 -15.98 19.52
CA ASP A 71 -5.25 -16.76 20.68
C ASP A 71 -6.42 -17.25 21.53
N LYS A 72 -7.44 -16.40 21.74
CA LYS A 72 -8.70 -16.74 22.42
C LYS A 72 -9.50 -17.86 21.74
N LEU A 73 -9.25 -18.15 20.46
CA LEU A 73 -9.83 -19.27 19.74
C LEU A 73 -8.95 -20.53 19.78
N GLY A 74 -7.75 -20.47 20.35
CA GLY A 74 -6.80 -21.59 20.36
C GLY A 74 -6.03 -21.77 19.05
N LEU A 75 -5.97 -20.73 18.21
CA LEU A 75 -5.22 -20.74 16.95
C LEU A 75 -3.72 -20.51 17.22
N ALA A 76 -2.87 -21.43 16.75
CA ALA A 76 -1.43 -21.28 16.84
C ALA A 76 -0.86 -20.26 15.83
N TRP A 77 0.42 -19.92 15.95
CA TRP A 77 1.12 -19.04 15.00
C TRP A 77 2.36 -19.70 14.40
N GLY A 78 2.97 -19.03 13.42
CA GLY A 78 4.33 -19.30 12.99
C GLY A 78 5.35 -19.11 14.13
N TYR A 79 6.58 -19.58 13.91
CA TYR A 79 7.69 -19.40 14.86
C TYR A 79 7.81 -17.92 15.27
N GLN A 80 7.85 -17.62 16.58
CA GLN A 80 7.89 -16.25 17.12
C GLN A 80 6.76 -15.31 16.62
N GLY A 81 5.58 -15.83 16.26
CA GLY A 81 4.46 -15.03 15.74
C GLY A 81 4.66 -14.55 14.29
N PHE A 82 5.68 -15.05 13.59
CA PHE A 82 6.05 -14.58 12.26
C PHE A 82 4.88 -14.68 11.27
N GLY A 83 4.64 -13.57 10.56
CA GLY A 83 3.65 -13.46 9.49
C GLY A 83 2.28 -12.87 9.87
N GLY A 84 1.89 -12.90 11.16
CA GLY A 84 0.64 -12.29 11.64
C GLY A 84 -0.60 -12.69 10.85
N PHE A 85 -1.59 -11.78 10.75
CA PHE A 85 -2.80 -12.00 9.96
C PHE A 85 -2.57 -12.04 8.45
N TRP A 86 -1.51 -11.44 7.93
CA TRP A 86 -1.23 -11.44 6.48
C TRP A 86 -0.72 -12.79 5.98
N TYR A 87 0.04 -13.53 6.82
CA TYR A 87 0.37 -14.94 6.57
C TYR A 87 -0.80 -15.88 6.89
N ASN A 88 -1.59 -15.53 7.91
CA ASN A 88 -2.76 -16.31 8.34
C ASN A 88 -4.05 -15.61 7.91
N GLY A 89 -4.18 -15.32 6.60
CA GLY A 89 -5.30 -14.55 6.04
C GLY A 89 -6.69 -15.12 6.36
N ASP A 90 -6.75 -16.41 6.69
CA ASP A 90 -7.96 -17.11 7.14
C ASP A 90 -8.38 -16.75 8.57
N TYR A 91 -7.51 -16.19 9.42
CA TYR A 91 -7.82 -15.98 10.85
C TYR A 91 -8.90 -14.91 11.04
N HIS A 92 -8.88 -13.84 10.24
CA HIS A 92 -9.96 -12.86 10.21
C HIS A 92 -11.32 -13.52 9.91
N GLN A 93 -11.35 -14.45 8.96
CA GLN A 93 -12.54 -15.23 8.59
C GLN A 93 -12.95 -16.24 9.67
N ASN A 94 -11.98 -16.89 10.32
CA ASN A 94 -12.23 -17.85 11.41
C ASN A 94 -12.83 -17.13 12.64
N ILE A 95 -12.29 -15.96 13.01
CA ILE A 95 -12.85 -15.12 14.08
C ILE A 95 -14.24 -14.63 13.69
N PHE A 96 -14.41 -14.13 12.46
CA PHE A 96 -15.70 -13.64 11.98
C PHE A 96 -16.78 -14.74 11.99
N ILE A 97 -16.51 -15.93 11.45
CA ILE A 97 -17.53 -17.00 11.39
C ILE A 97 -17.87 -17.57 12.77
N ASN A 98 -16.95 -17.48 13.75
CA ASN A 98 -17.22 -17.87 15.13
C ASN A 98 -18.15 -16.87 15.85
N GLN A 99 -18.05 -15.57 15.52
CA GLN A 99 -18.90 -14.50 16.07
C GLN A 99 -20.23 -14.32 15.32
N TYR A 100 -20.20 -14.47 13.99
CA TYR A 100 -21.28 -14.15 13.05
C TYR A 100 -21.69 -15.36 12.19
N GLY A 101 -21.66 -16.57 12.76
CA GLY A 101 -21.88 -17.85 12.07
C GLY A 101 -23.25 -18.09 11.42
N TYR A 102 -24.11 -17.07 11.36
CA TYR A 102 -25.43 -17.05 10.71
C TYR A 102 -25.41 -16.59 9.24
N TYR A 103 -24.28 -16.07 8.74
CA TYR A 103 -24.08 -15.82 7.31
C TYR A 103 -23.98 -17.13 6.53
N ASP A 104 -24.58 -17.14 5.33
CA ASP A 104 -24.55 -18.25 4.38
C ASP A 104 -23.27 -18.20 3.52
N PHE A 105 -22.86 -16.99 3.10
CA PHE A 105 -21.62 -16.73 2.37
C PHE A 105 -20.89 -15.49 2.92
N ILE A 106 -19.57 -15.46 2.74
CA ILE A 106 -18.74 -14.28 3.02
C ILE A 106 -17.79 -14.01 1.84
N CYS A 107 -17.42 -12.75 1.65
CA CYS A 107 -16.33 -12.32 0.79
C CYS A 107 -15.28 -11.64 1.68
N SER A 108 -14.02 -12.06 1.60
CA SER A 108 -12.90 -11.35 2.22
C SER A 108 -12.18 -10.56 1.13
N VAL A 109 -11.88 -9.29 1.39
CA VAL A 109 -11.21 -8.39 0.44
C VAL A 109 -10.17 -7.55 1.16
N GLU A 110 -8.96 -7.45 0.61
CA GLU A 110 -7.85 -6.65 1.14
C GLU A 110 -7.94 -5.20 0.66
N TYR A 111 -7.45 -4.27 1.49
CA TYR A 111 -7.56 -2.83 1.26
C TYR A 111 -6.95 -2.34 -0.06
N ASP A 112 -5.98 -3.06 -0.60
CA ASP A 112 -5.31 -2.82 -1.87
C ASP A 112 -5.86 -3.69 -3.01
N VAL A 113 -7.01 -4.35 -2.85
CA VAL A 113 -7.75 -4.90 -4.00
C VAL A 113 -8.68 -3.85 -4.57
N TYR A 114 -8.53 -3.56 -5.86
CA TYR A 114 -9.53 -2.85 -6.63
C TYR A 114 -10.53 -3.85 -7.24
N VAL A 115 -11.82 -3.55 -7.08
CA VAL A 115 -12.94 -4.36 -7.54
C VAL A 115 -13.78 -3.56 -8.53
N ASN A 116 -13.97 -4.11 -9.73
CA ASN A 116 -14.92 -3.62 -10.72
C ASN A 116 -15.82 -4.77 -11.23
N GLU A 117 -16.37 -5.54 -10.30
CA GLU A 117 -17.38 -6.58 -10.55
C GLU A 117 -18.39 -6.59 -9.40
N ASN A 118 -19.65 -6.89 -9.72
CA ASN A 118 -20.74 -6.97 -8.76
C ASN A 118 -20.58 -8.21 -7.85
N ILE A 119 -20.24 -7.96 -6.60
CA ILE A 119 -20.00 -8.95 -5.54
C ILE A 119 -21.29 -9.71 -5.21
N ASP A 120 -22.45 -9.03 -5.23
CA ASP A 120 -23.75 -9.66 -4.93
C ASP A 120 -24.09 -10.78 -5.94
N ARG A 121 -23.86 -10.56 -7.24
CA ARG A 121 -24.01 -11.57 -8.31
C ARG A 121 -23.09 -12.76 -8.14
N ILE A 122 -21.89 -12.55 -7.59
CA ILE A 122 -20.98 -13.66 -7.28
C ILE A 122 -21.57 -14.53 -6.17
N PHE A 123 -22.14 -13.93 -5.11
CA PHE A 123 -22.87 -14.69 -4.08
C PHE A 123 -24.11 -15.40 -4.61
N GLU A 124 -24.94 -14.74 -5.45
CA GLU A 124 -26.08 -15.38 -6.12
C GLU A 124 -25.62 -16.63 -6.90
N ARG A 125 -24.53 -16.49 -7.66
CA ARG A 125 -23.96 -17.59 -8.44
C ARG A 125 -23.39 -18.68 -7.54
N MET A 126 -22.73 -18.36 -6.44
CA MET A 126 -22.29 -19.36 -5.45
C MET A 126 -23.45 -20.18 -4.91
N ASN A 127 -24.54 -19.52 -4.53
CA ASN A 127 -25.75 -20.17 -4.05
C ASN A 127 -26.40 -21.07 -5.12
N ASN A 128 -26.58 -20.55 -6.33
CA ASN A 128 -27.23 -21.29 -7.42
C ASN A 128 -26.40 -22.48 -7.93
N GLU A 129 -25.08 -22.35 -7.93
CA GLU A 129 -24.15 -23.38 -8.41
C GLU A 129 -23.59 -24.29 -7.30
N ASN A 130 -23.97 -24.10 -6.04
CA ASN A 130 -23.40 -24.74 -4.85
C ASN A 130 -21.87 -24.65 -4.80
N ILE A 131 -21.32 -23.43 -4.93
CA ILE A 131 -19.87 -23.17 -4.86
C ILE A 131 -19.49 -22.85 -3.42
N ASP A 132 -18.46 -23.52 -2.94
CA ASP A 132 -17.96 -23.38 -1.57
C ASP A 132 -16.82 -22.37 -1.44
N VAL A 133 -15.95 -22.27 -2.46
CA VAL A 133 -14.80 -21.36 -2.45
C VAL A 133 -14.59 -20.74 -3.84
N ILE A 134 -14.37 -19.44 -3.88
CA ILE A 134 -13.83 -18.72 -5.05
C ILE A 134 -12.56 -18.01 -4.63
N CYS A 135 -11.45 -18.30 -5.32
CA CYS A 135 -10.16 -17.64 -5.15
C CYS A 135 -9.39 -17.72 -6.47
N ARG A 136 -8.27 -16.99 -6.62
CA ARG A 136 -7.42 -17.17 -7.81
C ARG A 136 -6.59 -18.45 -7.65
N ILE A 137 -6.90 -19.50 -8.40
CA ILE A 137 -6.22 -20.80 -8.23
C ILE A 137 -4.82 -20.74 -8.83
N GLN A 138 -3.82 -21.13 -8.03
CA GLN A 138 -2.43 -21.16 -8.42
C GLN A 138 -1.99 -22.57 -8.82
N LYS A 139 -1.37 -22.68 -10.00
CA LYS A 139 -1.01 -23.96 -10.67
C LYS A 139 0.49 -24.27 -10.59
N ILE A 140 1.25 -23.47 -9.84
CA ILE A 140 2.70 -23.64 -9.71
C ILE A 140 3.07 -24.93 -8.95
N PRO A 141 4.04 -25.72 -9.45
CA PRO A 141 4.53 -26.91 -8.76
C PRO A 141 5.11 -26.59 -7.37
N ASN A 142 5.04 -27.55 -6.45
CA ASN A 142 5.60 -27.42 -5.10
C ASN A 142 7.08 -26.99 -5.12
N THR A 143 7.87 -27.50 -6.08
CA THR A 143 9.30 -27.21 -6.26
C THR A 143 9.63 -25.73 -6.54
N HIS A 144 8.63 -24.93 -6.94
CA HIS A 144 8.79 -23.49 -7.19
C HIS A 144 8.09 -22.61 -6.15
N TRP A 145 7.50 -23.22 -5.11
CA TRP A 145 6.71 -22.49 -4.11
C TRP A 145 7.54 -22.15 -2.86
N SER A 146 7.72 -20.85 -2.62
CA SER A 146 8.45 -20.31 -1.46
C SER A 146 7.94 -20.78 -0.10
N HIS A 147 6.65 -21.12 0.03
CA HIS A 147 6.01 -21.46 1.30
C HIS A 147 5.87 -22.97 1.56
N LEU A 148 6.43 -23.83 0.70
CA LEU A 148 6.38 -25.29 0.85
C LEU A 148 6.88 -25.77 2.23
N ASN A 149 7.93 -25.14 2.76
CA ASN A 149 8.50 -25.48 4.07
C ASN A 149 7.51 -25.27 5.23
N GLY A 150 6.51 -24.39 5.09
CA GLY A 150 5.44 -24.21 6.08
C GLY A 150 4.49 -25.41 6.17
N CYS A 151 4.43 -26.25 5.13
CA CYS A 151 3.54 -27.41 5.03
C CYS A 151 4.12 -28.69 5.64
N VAL A 152 5.43 -28.72 5.92
CA VAL A 152 6.13 -29.91 6.42
C VAL A 152 5.58 -30.30 7.80
N GLY A 153 5.16 -31.56 7.93
CA GLY A 153 4.52 -32.11 9.14
C GLY A 153 2.98 -32.08 9.12
N TYR A 154 2.35 -31.28 8.25
CA TYR A 154 0.90 -31.21 8.10
C TYR A 154 0.39 -31.82 6.79
N TYR A 155 1.17 -31.72 5.72
CA TYR A 155 0.82 -32.24 4.39
C TYR A 155 1.94 -33.11 3.82
N ASP A 156 1.54 -34.01 2.92
CA ASP A 156 2.45 -34.78 2.08
C ASP A 156 3.04 -33.88 0.98
N VAL A 157 4.22 -33.32 1.23
CA VAL A 157 4.89 -32.35 0.35
C VAL A 157 5.38 -32.94 -0.98
N ASP A 158 5.48 -34.27 -1.08
CA ASP A 158 5.79 -34.98 -2.34
C ASP A 158 4.57 -35.05 -3.26
N LYS A 159 3.35 -34.89 -2.72
CA LYS A 159 2.11 -34.72 -3.48
C LYS A 159 1.84 -33.25 -3.79
N TYR A 160 1.12 -32.97 -4.87
CA TYR A 160 0.72 -31.61 -5.22
C TYR A 160 -0.14 -30.98 -4.13
N ILE A 161 0.34 -29.88 -3.55
CA ILE A 161 -0.42 -29.06 -2.60
C ILE A 161 -1.18 -27.99 -3.38
N ASN A 162 -2.47 -27.82 -3.08
CA ASN A 162 -3.29 -26.79 -3.72
C ASN A 162 -2.96 -25.42 -3.12
N LYS A 163 -2.91 -24.40 -3.97
CA LYS A 163 -2.48 -23.04 -3.65
C LYS A 163 -3.44 -22.07 -4.34
N GLY A 164 -3.73 -20.93 -3.73
CA GLY A 164 -4.52 -19.88 -4.36
C GLY A 164 -4.22 -18.53 -3.74
N LEU A 165 -4.51 -17.43 -4.44
CA LEU A 165 -4.39 -16.08 -3.89
C LEU A 165 -5.75 -15.62 -3.35
N PHE A 166 -5.73 -15.08 -2.13
CA PHE A 166 -6.94 -14.81 -1.35
C PHE A 166 -7.19 -13.33 -1.04
N CYS A 167 -6.45 -12.42 -1.69
CA CYS A 167 -6.58 -10.96 -1.53
C CYS A 167 -8.02 -10.48 -1.72
N ILE A 168 -8.74 -10.99 -2.73
CA ILE A 168 -10.19 -11.16 -2.71
C ILE A 168 -10.56 -12.63 -2.85
N SER A 169 -11.51 -13.09 -2.04
CA SER A 169 -11.95 -14.47 -2.00
C SER A 169 -13.34 -14.62 -1.39
N PHE A 170 -14.08 -15.64 -1.83
CA PHE A 170 -15.45 -15.89 -1.40
C PHE A 170 -15.58 -17.30 -0.82
N PHE A 171 -16.38 -17.45 0.23
CA PHE A 171 -16.54 -18.71 0.95
C PHE A 171 -17.99 -18.98 1.34
N SER A 172 -18.41 -20.25 1.27
CA SER A 172 -19.60 -20.72 1.97
C SER A 172 -19.32 -20.80 3.48
N SER A 173 -20.36 -20.63 4.28
CA SER A 173 -20.34 -20.83 5.74
C SER A 173 -19.75 -22.20 6.12
N GLN A 174 -19.92 -23.22 5.27
CA GLN A 174 -19.40 -24.57 5.47
C GLN A 174 -17.88 -24.62 5.24
N ALA A 175 -17.38 -24.00 4.18
CA ALA A 175 -15.95 -23.88 3.92
C ALA A 175 -15.24 -23.14 5.07
N CYS A 176 -15.78 -22.01 5.55
CA CYS A 176 -15.24 -21.29 6.71
C CYS A 176 -15.11 -22.18 7.95
N LYS A 177 -16.17 -22.95 8.26
CA LYS A 177 -16.22 -23.83 9.43
C LYS A 177 -15.25 -25.02 9.30
N LEU A 178 -15.05 -25.54 8.09
CA LEU A 178 -14.05 -26.57 7.80
C LEU A 178 -12.63 -26.04 8.02
N ILE A 179 -12.29 -24.89 7.42
CA ILE A 179 -10.97 -24.25 7.52
C ILE A 179 -10.65 -23.95 8.99
N TYR A 180 -11.58 -23.35 9.73
CA TYR A 180 -11.42 -23.08 11.16
C TYR A 180 -11.18 -24.37 11.96
N LYS A 181 -12.02 -25.42 11.76
CA LYS A 181 -11.83 -26.71 12.43
C LYS A 181 -10.46 -27.30 12.18
N ARG A 182 -9.98 -27.30 10.92
CA ARG A 182 -8.65 -27.82 10.61
C ARG A 182 -7.54 -26.98 11.26
N ARG A 183 -7.66 -25.66 11.31
CA ARG A 183 -6.67 -24.81 12.00
C ARG A 183 -6.54 -25.14 13.49
N LEU A 184 -7.63 -25.50 14.16
CA LEU A 184 -7.59 -25.99 15.55
C LEU A 184 -6.83 -27.32 15.64
N GLU A 185 -7.16 -28.30 14.79
CA GLU A 185 -6.46 -29.59 14.74
C GLU A 185 -4.96 -29.43 14.44
N MET A 186 -4.59 -28.56 13.49
CA MET A 186 -3.19 -28.23 13.20
C MET A 186 -2.51 -27.56 14.40
N SER A 187 -3.22 -26.75 15.18
CA SER A 187 -2.68 -26.11 16.39
C SER A 187 -2.40 -27.15 17.48
N GLU A 188 -3.29 -28.14 17.66
CA GLU A 188 -3.07 -29.30 18.53
C GLU A 188 -1.90 -30.18 18.04
N GLU A 189 -1.86 -30.49 16.74
CA GLU A 189 -0.77 -31.24 16.08
C GLU A 189 0.59 -30.54 16.28
N LYS A 190 0.63 -29.20 16.17
CA LYS A 190 1.83 -28.39 16.37
C LYS A 190 2.42 -28.59 17.76
N ILE A 191 1.59 -28.44 18.80
CA ILE A 191 1.98 -28.54 20.20
C ILE A 191 2.38 -29.98 20.54
N LYS A 192 1.57 -30.96 20.10
CA LYS A 192 1.76 -32.37 20.43
C LYS A 192 3.03 -32.97 19.81
N ASN A 193 3.39 -32.55 18.60
CA ASN A 193 4.48 -33.14 17.82
C ASN A 193 5.71 -32.19 17.68
N ASP A 194 5.72 -31.06 18.39
CA ASP A 194 6.76 -30.02 18.33
C ASP A 194 7.10 -29.53 16.90
N ILE A 195 6.06 -29.30 16.08
CA ILE A 195 6.23 -28.93 14.67
C ILE A 195 6.62 -27.45 14.59
N ALA A 196 7.86 -27.15 14.23
CA ALA A 196 8.31 -25.76 14.05
C ALA A 196 7.55 -25.02 12.93
N ALA A 197 7.24 -25.72 11.83
CA ALA A 197 6.54 -25.20 10.65
C ALA A 197 5.09 -24.74 10.95
N TRP A 198 4.54 -23.91 10.05
CA TRP A 198 3.14 -23.50 10.06
C TRP A 198 2.66 -23.22 8.63
N PRO A 199 1.53 -23.76 8.15
CA PRO A 199 1.08 -23.51 6.78
C PRO A 199 0.50 -22.10 6.62
N ILE A 200 0.85 -21.44 5.52
CA ILE A 200 0.24 -20.16 5.10
C ILE A 200 -1.26 -20.32 4.84
N GLY A 201 -2.07 -19.32 5.20
CA GLY A 201 -3.53 -19.36 5.04
C GLY A 201 -3.97 -19.65 3.60
N GLU A 202 -3.28 -19.08 2.63
CA GLU A 202 -3.49 -19.31 1.19
C GLU A 202 -3.35 -20.77 0.73
N CYS A 203 -2.66 -21.60 1.51
CA CYS A 203 -2.65 -23.05 1.32
C CYS A 203 -3.87 -23.71 1.95
N VAL A 204 -4.16 -23.39 3.22
CA VAL A 204 -5.22 -24.04 3.99
C VAL A 204 -6.61 -23.74 3.40
N MET A 205 -6.85 -22.48 3.01
CA MET A 205 -8.13 -22.00 2.47
C MET A 205 -8.56 -22.64 1.14
N ILE A 206 -7.64 -23.27 0.40
CA ILE A 206 -7.95 -24.01 -0.84
C ILE A 206 -7.74 -25.52 -0.69
N HIS A 207 -6.67 -25.95 -0.01
CA HIS A 207 -6.31 -27.37 0.03
C HIS A 207 -7.30 -28.18 0.87
N GLU A 208 -7.72 -27.66 2.03
CA GLU A 208 -8.66 -28.36 2.91
C GLU A 208 -10.07 -28.52 2.30
N PRO A 209 -10.69 -27.48 1.70
CA PRO A 209 -11.91 -27.65 0.91
C PRO A 209 -11.79 -28.70 -0.20
N ILE A 210 -10.69 -28.72 -0.95
CA ILE A 210 -10.50 -29.71 -2.02
C ILE A 210 -10.35 -31.13 -1.47
N LEU A 211 -9.59 -31.33 -0.39
CA LEU A 211 -9.47 -32.64 0.28
C LEU A 211 -10.83 -33.17 0.78
N HIS A 212 -11.75 -32.27 1.12
CA HIS A 212 -13.10 -32.58 1.58
C HIS A 212 -14.16 -32.58 0.45
N ASN A 213 -13.74 -32.53 -0.82
CA ASN A 213 -14.59 -32.54 -2.02
C ASN A 213 -15.58 -31.35 -2.13
N MET A 214 -15.27 -30.22 -1.51
CA MET A 214 -16.03 -28.97 -1.68
C MET A 214 -15.84 -28.38 -3.08
N LYS A 215 -16.84 -27.65 -3.58
CA LYS A 215 -16.78 -27.08 -4.94
C LYS A 215 -15.97 -25.78 -4.94
N VAL A 216 -14.71 -25.87 -5.36
CA VAL A 216 -13.81 -24.72 -5.55
C VAL A 216 -13.84 -24.23 -7.00
N MET A 217 -13.86 -22.91 -7.20
CA MET A 217 -13.86 -22.25 -8.50
C MET A 217 -12.79 -21.15 -8.58
N ASP A 218 -12.26 -20.95 -9.79
CA ASP A 218 -11.25 -19.93 -10.07
C ASP A 218 -11.90 -18.55 -10.24
N LEU A 219 -11.35 -17.52 -9.60
CA LEU A 219 -11.80 -16.12 -9.67
C LEU A 219 -11.83 -15.58 -11.11
N GLU A 220 -10.95 -16.08 -11.97
CA GLU A 220 -10.92 -15.81 -13.42
C GLU A 220 -12.26 -16.13 -14.13
N LYS A 221 -13.12 -16.97 -13.55
CA LYS A 221 -14.45 -17.31 -14.11
C LYS A 221 -15.55 -16.29 -13.75
N PHE A 222 -15.20 -15.20 -13.07
CA PHE A 222 -16.12 -14.19 -12.54
C PHE A 222 -15.73 -12.76 -12.95
N CYS A 223 -14.79 -12.61 -13.88
CA CYS A 223 -14.42 -11.32 -14.44
C CYS A 223 -13.97 -11.47 -15.90
N ASP A 224 -13.88 -10.36 -16.62
CA ASP A 224 -13.36 -10.31 -18.00
C ASP A 224 -11.83 -10.20 -18.03
N PHE A 225 -11.19 -9.75 -16.93
CA PHE A 225 -9.76 -9.48 -16.87
C PHE A 225 -9.16 -9.73 -15.47
N ILE A 226 -8.08 -10.54 -15.42
CA ILE A 226 -7.40 -10.97 -14.18
C ILE A 226 -5.86 -10.81 -14.21
N ASP A 227 -5.25 -10.36 -15.31
CA ASP A 227 -3.78 -10.35 -15.50
C ASP A 227 -3.01 -9.36 -14.59
N MET A 228 -3.75 -8.51 -13.88
CA MET A 228 -3.26 -7.57 -12.88
C MET A 228 -3.63 -7.99 -11.44
N TYR A 229 -3.85 -9.29 -11.20
CA TYR A 229 -4.16 -9.84 -9.88
C TYR A 229 -3.10 -10.88 -9.46
N ASP A 230 -2.10 -10.42 -8.72
CA ASP A 230 -1.04 -11.23 -8.11
C ASP A 230 -0.44 -10.47 -6.91
N TRP A 231 0.51 -11.02 -6.13
CA TRP A 231 1.17 -10.24 -5.07
C TRP A 231 2.06 -9.10 -5.60
N ALA A 232 2.57 -9.23 -6.83
CA ALA A 232 3.43 -8.25 -7.49
C ALA A 232 3.32 -8.38 -9.02
N PRO A 233 3.63 -7.33 -9.82
CA PRO A 233 3.90 -5.96 -9.38
C PRO A 233 2.63 -5.29 -8.84
N SER A 234 2.80 -4.20 -8.10
CA SER A 234 1.70 -3.31 -7.76
C SER A 234 1.34 -2.38 -8.92
N TYR A 235 0.14 -1.83 -8.86
CA TYR A 235 -0.42 -0.93 -9.88
C TYR A 235 -0.95 0.36 -9.24
N VAL A 236 -1.08 1.42 -10.03
CA VAL A 236 -1.69 2.69 -9.63
C VAL A 236 -3.01 2.93 -10.36
N SER A 237 -3.88 3.79 -9.83
CA SER A 237 -5.24 3.98 -10.35
C SER A 237 -5.33 4.37 -11.83
N SER A 238 -4.30 5.02 -12.38
CA SER A 238 -4.22 5.39 -13.81
C SER A 238 -3.96 4.21 -14.76
N GLN A 239 -3.60 3.03 -14.23
CA GLN A 239 -3.39 1.80 -15.01
C GLN A 239 -4.63 0.89 -15.06
N ILE A 240 -5.69 1.23 -14.31
CA ILE A 240 -6.92 0.43 -14.22
C ILE A 240 -7.65 0.44 -15.58
N PRO A 241 -7.92 -0.73 -16.19
CA PRO A 241 -8.71 -0.83 -17.41
C PRO A 241 -10.13 -0.28 -17.19
N GLN A 242 -10.59 0.58 -18.10
CA GLN A 242 -11.90 1.22 -18.00
C GLN A 242 -12.99 0.36 -18.63
N ASN A 243 -14.16 0.28 -17.99
CA ASN A 243 -15.36 -0.42 -18.48
C ASN A 243 -15.19 -1.94 -18.73
N ILE A 244 -14.30 -2.60 -18.00
CA ILE A 244 -14.05 -4.05 -18.09
C ILE A 244 -14.25 -4.66 -16.69
N SER A 245 -14.94 -5.79 -16.58
CA SER A 245 -15.04 -6.48 -15.28
C SER A 245 -13.67 -7.00 -14.86
N CYS A 246 -13.18 -6.59 -13.69
CA CYS A 246 -11.84 -6.96 -13.25
C CYS A 246 -11.64 -6.95 -11.73
N PHE A 247 -10.64 -7.71 -11.31
CA PHE A 247 -9.99 -7.59 -10.00
C PHE A 247 -8.53 -7.21 -10.22
N ILE A 248 -8.01 -6.26 -9.44
CA ILE A 248 -6.61 -5.81 -9.53
C ILE A 248 -6.01 -5.81 -8.14
N HIS A 249 -4.83 -6.40 -8.00
CA HIS A 249 -4.07 -6.45 -6.76
C HIS A 249 -2.56 -6.50 -7.03
N PRO A 250 -1.73 -5.82 -6.21
CA PRO A 250 -2.10 -4.77 -5.25
C PRO A 250 -2.22 -3.41 -5.94
N LEU A 251 -3.32 -2.69 -5.70
CA LEU A 251 -3.47 -1.27 -6.02
C LEU A 251 -2.81 -0.43 -4.93
N ALA A 252 -1.83 0.38 -5.31
CA ALA A 252 -0.95 1.10 -4.40
C ALA A 252 -0.98 2.62 -4.65
N GLY A 253 -0.70 3.39 -3.59
CA GLY A 253 -0.23 4.77 -3.73
C GLY A 253 1.17 4.83 -4.33
N ARG A 254 1.57 5.99 -4.87
CA ARG A 254 2.84 6.20 -5.59
C ARG A 254 4.08 5.68 -4.83
N GLU A 255 4.15 5.89 -3.52
CA GLU A 255 5.29 5.44 -2.71
C GLU A 255 5.36 3.92 -2.57
N LYS A 256 4.24 3.25 -2.24
CA LYS A 256 4.15 1.79 -2.21
C LYS A 256 4.38 1.18 -3.59
N TYR A 257 3.97 1.85 -4.68
CA TYR A 257 4.27 1.43 -6.05
C TYR A 257 5.79 1.36 -6.29
N PHE A 258 6.53 2.43 -5.95
CA PHE A 258 7.97 2.42 -6.11
C PHE A 258 8.66 1.39 -5.21
N TYR A 259 8.25 1.31 -3.94
CA TYR A 259 8.79 0.35 -3.00
C TYR A 259 8.65 -1.10 -3.50
N THR A 260 7.43 -1.52 -3.81
CA THR A 260 7.12 -2.91 -4.21
C THR A 260 7.73 -3.31 -5.55
N ASN A 261 7.79 -2.41 -6.54
CA ASN A 261 8.18 -2.78 -7.91
C ASN A 261 9.69 -2.63 -8.20
N PHE A 262 10.44 -1.86 -7.39
CA PHE A 262 11.85 -1.54 -7.68
C PHE A 262 12.81 -1.79 -6.51
N TYR A 263 12.34 -1.74 -5.26
CA TYR A 263 13.18 -1.95 -4.07
C TYR A 263 12.95 -3.31 -3.43
N GLN A 264 11.67 -3.70 -3.29
CA GLN A 264 11.28 -4.93 -2.63
C GLN A 264 11.36 -6.09 -3.63
N LYS A 265 12.31 -7.01 -3.41
CA LYS A 265 12.41 -8.26 -4.20
C LYS A 265 11.35 -9.27 -3.76
N TYR A 266 10.07 -8.90 -3.86
CA TYR A 266 8.98 -9.82 -3.58
C TYR A 266 8.95 -10.92 -4.65
N LYS A 267 8.86 -12.17 -4.21
CA LYS A 267 8.46 -13.28 -5.08
C LYS A 267 6.95 -13.37 -4.97
N SER A 268 6.21 -13.19 -6.05
CA SER A 268 4.81 -13.65 -6.06
C SER A 268 4.77 -15.16 -6.01
N ILE A 269 3.59 -15.72 -5.71
CA ILE A 269 3.38 -17.17 -5.81
C ILE A 269 3.43 -17.66 -7.26
N ALA A 270 3.18 -16.80 -8.25
CA ALA A 270 3.01 -17.20 -9.65
C ALA A 270 4.24 -17.02 -10.56
N SER A 271 5.07 -15.99 -10.34
CA SER A 271 6.11 -15.57 -11.32
C SER A 271 7.55 -15.68 -10.81
N MET A 272 8.51 -15.78 -11.74
CA MET A 272 9.94 -15.88 -11.42
C MET A 272 10.57 -14.49 -11.17
N GLU A 273 11.68 -14.43 -10.42
CA GLU A 273 12.23 -13.19 -9.85
C GLU A 273 12.49 -12.05 -10.86
N ASP A 274 12.91 -12.39 -12.09
CA ASP A 274 13.28 -11.39 -13.10
C ASP A 274 12.08 -10.74 -13.81
N ASP A 275 10.90 -11.35 -13.77
CA ASP A 275 9.73 -10.88 -14.53
C ASP A 275 9.14 -9.58 -13.97
N TYR A 276 9.20 -9.35 -12.64
CA TYR A 276 8.51 -8.22 -11.99
C TYR A 276 9.16 -6.87 -12.23
N VAL A 277 10.49 -6.78 -12.15
CA VAL A 277 11.20 -5.51 -12.40
C VAL A 277 11.02 -5.12 -13.86
N VAL A 278 11.12 -6.10 -14.77
CA VAL A 278 10.82 -5.90 -16.19
C VAL A 278 9.35 -5.47 -16.38
N LYS A 279 8.38 -6.19 -15.81
CA LYS A 279 6.94 -5.87 -15.91
C LYS A 279 6.63 -4.49 -15.31
N GLY A 280 7.24 -4.11 -14.18
CA GLY A 280 7.08 -2.79 -13.57
C GLY A 280 7.65 -1.66 -14.44
N ILE A 281 8.86 -1.83 -15.00
CA ILE A 281 9.45 -0.86 -15.94
C ILE A 281 8.62 -0.74 -17.22
N LEU A 282 8.14 -1.86 -17.74
CA LEU A 282 7.22 -1.86 -18.87
C LEU A 282 5.94 -1.12 -18.47
N ASP A 283 5.28 -1.50 -17.39
CA ASP A 283 3.99 -0.93 -16.98
C ASP A 283 4.05 0.57 -16.59
N ILE A 284 5.23 1.13 -16.27
CA ILE A 284 5.42 2.59 -16.21
C ILE A 284 5.03 3.25 -17.54
N HIS A 285 5.20 2.61 -18.70
CA HIS A 285 4.78 3.18 -19.99
C HIS A 285 3.27 3.45 -20.06
N LYS A 286 2.46 2.79 -19.23
CA LYS A 286 1.01 3.00 -19.15
C LYS A 286 0.65 4.17 -18.21
N ILE A 287 1.59 4.58 -17.36
CA ILE A 287 1.42 5.71 -16.43
C ILE A 287 1.75 7.00 -17.18
N ASN A 288 0.73 7.78 -17.53
CA ASN A 288 0.90 9.10 -18.17
C ASN A 288 1.25 10.21 -17.15
N ASP A 289 2.25 9.96 -16.30
CA ASP A 289 2.77 10.91 -15.31
C ASP A 289 4.31 10.94 -15.38
N PHE A 290 4.87 12.05 -15.83
CA PHE A 290 6.33 12.25 -15.92
C PHE A 290 7.02 11.96 -14.58
N SER A 291 6.38 12.33 -13.47
CA SER A 291 6.96 12.21 -12.13
C SER A 291 7.23 10.76 -11.73
N PHE A 292 6.58 9.77 -12.37
CA PHE A 292 6.92 8.36 -12.19
C PHE A 292 8.22 7.99 -12.88
N TYR A 293 8.42 8.40 -14.14
CA TYR A 293 9.68 8.17 -14.88
C TYR A 293 10.85 8.86 -14.18
N ALA A 294 10.65 10.12 -13.77
CA ALA A 294 11.64 10.90 -13.01
C ALA A 294 12.12 10.16 -11.76
N LYS A 295 11.18 9.60 -10.99
CA LYS A 295 11.51 8.84 -9.78
C LYS A 295 12.21 7.53 -10.16
N ALA A 296 11.66 6.74 -11.08
CA ALA A 296 12.23 5.47 -11.53
C ALA A 296 13.66 5.57 -12.08
N LEU A 297 13.98 6.65 -12.82
CA LEU A 297 15.32 6.93 -13.36
C LEU A 297 16.35 7.23 -12.25
N ASN A 298 15.89 7.78 -11.12
CA ASN A 298 16.69 8.10 -9.94
C ASN A 298 16.77 6.95 -8.92
N ILE A 299 15.93 5.91 -9.05
CA ILE A 299 16.19 4.63 -8.41
C ILE A 299 17.45 4.05 -9.07
N GLY A 300 18.35 3.44 -8.28
CA GLY A 300 19.61 2.86 -8.75
C GLY A 300 19.46 1.60 -9.60
N LEU A 301 18.62 1.65 -10.63
CA LEU A 301 18.37 0.57 -11.59
C LEU A 301 19.64 0.25 -12.39
N GLU A 302 19.78 -1.01 -12.79
CA GLU A 302 20.82 -1.41 -13.75
C GLU A 302 20.66 -0.64 -15.08
N GLU A 303 21.77 -0.37 -15.77
CA GLU A 303 21.77 0.42 -17.02
C GLU A 303 20.86 -0.19 -18.11
N LYS A 304 20.69 -1.52 -18.14
CA LYS A 304 19.76 -2.20 -19.05
C LYS A 304 18.30 -1.77 -18.83
N TYR A 305 17.94 -1.50 -17.57
CA TYR A 305 16.60 -1.09 -17.15
C TYR A 305 16.37 0.40 -17.37
N LYS A 306 17.37 1.24 -17.08
CA LYS A 306 17.34 2.67 -17.43
C LYS A 306 17.11 2.88 -18.93
N LYS A 307 17.75 2.09 -19.79
CA LYS A 307 17.56 2.10 -21.25
C LYS A 307 16.13 1.80 -21.68
N ILE A 308 15.51 0.76 -21.11
CA ILE A 308 14.11 0.42 -21.41
C ILE A 308 13.20 1.57 -20.96
N LEU A 309 13.40 2.09 -19.75
CA LEU A 309 12.64 3.20 -19.19
C LEU A 309 12.79 4.50 -20.02
N PHE A 310 13.99 4.82 -20.47
CA PHE A 310 14.28 5.97 -21.35
C PHE A 310 13.57 5.83 -22.70
N ASN A 311 13.62 4.64 -23.32
CA ASN A 311 12.96 4.40 -24.60
C ASN A 311 11.42 4.46 -24.46
N SER A 312 10.86 3.90 -23.39
CA SER A 312 9.43 4.03 -23.05
C SER A 312 9.03 5.49 -22.84
N PHE A 313 9.84 6.27 -22.12
CA PHE A 313 9.65 7.70 -21.96
C PHE A 313 9.63 8.42 -23.32
N LYS A 314 10.60 8.11 -24.20
CA LYS A 314 10.71 8.72 -25.52
C LYS A 314 9.46 8.45 -26.39
N ILE A 315 8.95 7.22 -26.37
CA ILE A 315 7.77 6.83 -27.13
C ILE A 315 6.52 7.63 -26.69
N ASN A 316 6.33 7.81 -25.38
CA ASN A 316 5.11 8.40 -24.81
C ASN A 316 5.14 9.93 -24.71
N PHE A 317 6.27 10.50 -24.34
CA PHE A 317 6.41 11.93 -24.01
C PHE A 317 7.19 12.70 -25.07
N ASP A 318 8.34 12.19 -25.54
CA ASP A 318 9.16 12.93 -26.50
C ASP A 318 8.46 13.12 -27.84
N ASN A 319 7.79 12.08 -28.36
CA ASN A 319 6.93 12.19 -29.55
C ASN A 319 5.79 13.21 -29.42
N LYS A 320 5.33 13.49 -28.19
CA LYS A 320 4.16 14.35 -27.91
C LYS A 320 4.57 15.79 -27.55
N TYR A 321 5.77 15.99 -27.04
CA TYR A 321 6.20 17.26 -26.43
C TYR A 321 7.62 17.73 -26.84
N ASN A 322 8.38 16.94 -27.63
CA ASN A 322 9.76 17.22 -28.09
C ASN A 322 10.72 17.65 -26.95
N ILE A 323 10.90 16.74 -25.98
CA ILE A 323 11.52 17.00 -24.68
C ILE A 323 13.03 16.69 -24.69
N ILE A 324 13.51 15.62 -25.34
CA ILE A 324 14.84 15.06 -25.06
C ILE A 324 15.59 14.65 -26.32
N LYS A 325 16.82 15.14 -26.50
CA LYS A 325 17.63 14.87 -27.70
C LYS A 325 18.53 13.64 -27.52
N SER A 326 18.98 13.32 -26.30
CA SER A 326 19.84 12.15 -26.07
C SER A 326 19.69 11.46 -24.69
N GLU A 327 20.16 10.21 -24.61
CA GLU A 327 20.13 9.38 -23.40
C GLU A 327 20.94 10.00 -22.23
N ASN A 328 22.07 10.63 -22.54
CA ASN A 328 22.98 11.25 -21.57
C ASN A 328 22.48 12.59 -21.00
N GLU A 329 21.41 13.16 -21.55
CA GLU A 329 20.85 14.42 -21.04
C GLU A 329 20.10 14.19 -19.72
N ILE A 330 19.25 13.16 -19.62
CA ILE A 330 18.39 12.89 -18.45
C ILE A 330 19.17 12.80 -17.13
N SER A 331 20.25 12.01 -17.10
CA SER A 331 20.98 11.71 -15.86
C SER A 331 21.68 12.93 -15.24
N ASN A 332 21.73 14.05 -15.97
CA ASN A 332 22.34 15.30 -15.52
C ASN A 332 21.31 16.36 -15.09
N TYR A 333 20.00 16.08 -15.17
CA TYR A 333 18.96 16.97 -14.67
C TYR A 333 18.62 16.67 -13.21
N GLU A 334 18.81 17.67 -12.35
CA GLU A 334 18.14 17.67 -11.05
C GLU A 334 16.66 18.02 -11.30
N ILE A 335 15.80 17.00 -11.24
CA ILE A 335 14.38 17.15 -11.56
C ILE A 335 13.68 17.83 -10.38
N LEU A 336 13.52 19.15 -10.49
CA LEU A 336 12.72 19.94 -9.56
C LEU A 336 11.22 19.71 -9.84
N SER A 337 10.72 18.55 -9.43
CA SER A 337 9.27 18.30 -9.42
C SER A 337 8.62 19.17 -8.35
N CYS A 338 7.98 20.25 -8.78
CA CYS A 338 7.00 20.92 -7.94
C CYS A 338 5.87 19.92 -7.68
N ASN A 339 5.66 19.53 -6.41
CA ASN A 339 4.60 18.59 -6.01
C ASN A 339 3.21 19.25 -6.18
N MET A 340 2.76 19.32 -7.43
CA MET A 340 1.39 19.62 -7.82
C MET A 340 0.66 18.28 -7.90
N LEU A 341 0.11 17.85 -6.76
CA LEU A 341 -0.62 16.59 -6.57
C LEU A 341 -1.74 16.42 -7.63
N GLU A 342 -1.84 15.24 -8.25
CA GLU A 342 -3.03 14.71 -8.97
C GLU A 342 -3.59 15.44 -10.23
N TYR A 343 -2.81 16.20 -11.04
CA TYR A 343 -3.37 16.87 -12.25
C TYR A 343 -2.62 16.68 -13.58
N ASN A 344 -3.41 16.57 -14.67
CA ASN A 344 -2.97 16.40 -16.06
C ASN A 344 -1.94 17.46 -16.52
N PHE A 345 -0.82 16.98 -17.06
CA PHE A 345 0.21 17.83 -17.68
C PHE A 345 -0.14 18.19 -19.13
N ASP A 346 -0.84 19.31 -19.33
CA ASP A 346 -1.14 19.84 -20.66
C ASP A 346 0.11 20.34 -21.40
N HIS A 347 1.06 20.94 -20.68
CA HIS A 347 2.27 21.53 -21.25
C HIS A 347 3.50 21.27 -20.38
N LEU A 348 4.55 20.66 -20.95
CA LEU A 348 5.86 20.53 -20.32
C LEU A 348 6.79 21.65 -20.82
N PHE A 349 7.45 22.36 -19.92
CA PHE A 349 8.40 23.43 -20.28
C PHE A 349 9.83 23.02 -19.97
N LEU A 350 10.54 22.45 -20.94
CA LEU A 350 12.00 22.37 -20.83
C LEU A 350 12.63 23.73 -21.08
N ARG A 351 13.50 24.13 -20.15
CA ARG A 351 14.52 25.13 -20.40
C ARG A 351 15.80 24.73 -19.70
N GLU A 352 16.87 24.62 -20.48
CA GLU A 352 18.23 24.58 -19.94
C GLU A 352 18.54 25.98 -19.36
N ILE A 353 18.88 26.01 -18.08
CA ILE A 353 19.42 27.21 -17.43
C ILE A 353 20.92 27.16 -17.66
N ASN A 354 21.47 28.19 -18.31
CA ASN A 354 22.91 28.34 -18.48
C ASN A 354 23.52 28.96 -17.21
N ASP A 355 24.79 28.65 -16.95
CA ASP A 355 25.56 29.02 -15.75
C ASP A 355 25.52 30.53 -15.37
N ASP A 356 25.21 31.40 -16.33
CA ASP A 356 25.13 32.85 -16.18
C ASP A 356 23.77 33.37 -15.65
N GLU A 357 22.68 32.58 -15.71
CA GLU A 357 21.33 33.00 -15.32
C GLU A 357 21.02 32.75 -13.83
N ASN A 358 21.45 33.66 -12.94
CA ASN A 358 21.14 33.58 -11.48
C ASN A 358 19.62 33.60 -11.16
N SER A 359 18.78 34.02 -12.10
CA SER A 359 17.34 33.83 -12.05
C SER A 359 16.75 33.88 -13.45
N PHE A 360 15.79 33.01 -13.74
CA PHE A 360 15.03 33.10 -14.98
C PHE A 360 13.53 33.20 -14.68
N GLN A 361 12.85 33.94 -15.55
CA GLN A 361 11.41 34.08 -15.54
C GLN A 361 10.86 33.53 -16.84
N PHE A 362 9.80 32.72 -16.76
CA PHE A 362 9.10 32.21 -17.93
C PHE A 362 7.59 32.40 -17.77
N GLU A 363 6.92 32.56 -18.92
CA GLU A 363 5.50 32.88 -19.00
C GLU A 363 4.77 31.69 -19.64
N ALA A 364 4.01 30.95 -18.84
CA ALA A 364 3.35 29.72 -19.25
C ALA A 364 1.91 30.05 -19.68
N GLN A 365 1.75 30.49 -20.93
CA GLN A 365 0.57 31.22 -21.42
C GLN A 365 0.38 32.58 -20.71
N SER A 366 -0.50 33.43 -21.25
CA SER A 366 -0.60 34.87 -20.95
C SER A 366 -1.01 35.27 -19.52
N GLU A 367 -1.11 34.31 -18.59
CA GLU A 367 -1.67 34.49 -17.26
C GLU A 367 -0.77 33.99 -16.12
N PHE A 368 0.35 33.29 -16.41
CA PHE A 368 1.22 32.72 -15.37
C PHE A 368 2.70 33.07 -15.55
N LYS A 369 3.27 33.73 -14.55
CA LYS A 369 4.70 34.07 -14.47
C LYS A 369 5.39 33.25 -13.39
N PHE A 370 6.26 32.34 -13.80
CA PHE A 370 7.11 31.58 -12.91
C PHE A 370 8.49 32.21 -12.85
N LYS A 371 9.04 32.36 -11.63
CA LYS A 371 10.41 32.82 -11.42
C LYS A 371 11.16 31.80 -10.56
N LEU A 372 12.22 31.24 -11.11
CA LEU A 372 13.19 30.42 -10.38
C LEU A 372 14.43 31.27 -10.07
N GLN A 373 14.94 31.18 -8.84
CA GLN A 373 16.25 31.70 -8.48
C GLN A 373 17.12 30.54 -7.99
N THR A 374 18.25 30.29 -8.65
CA THR A 374 19.18 29.21 -8.31
C THR A 374 20.53 29.79 -7.94
N GLU A 375 21.11 29.31 -6.84
CA GLU A 375 22.44 29.67 -6.35
C GLU A 375 23.54 28.74 -6.90
N ASN A 376 23.17 27.63 -7.55
CA ASN A 376 24.11 26.62 -8.03
C ASN A 376 24.22 26.65 -9.57
N ARG A 377 25.34 27.20 -10.06
CA ARG A 377 25.58 27.47 -11.49
C ARG A 377 25.89 26.24 -12.33
N ASN A 378 26.19 25.09 -11.72
CA ASN A 378 26.71 23.91 -12.44
C ASN A 378 25.67 22.77 -12.57
N LYS A 379 24.37 23.05 -12.37
CA LYS A 379 23.31 22.05 -12.47
C LYS A 379 22.32 22.39 -13.58
N LYS A 380 21.98 21.38 -14.39
CA LYS A 380 20.85 21.48 -15.32
C LYS A 380 19.57 21.18 -14.56
N TYR A 381 18.55 22.03 -14.77
CA TYR A 381 17.27 21.91 -14.08
C TYR A 381 16.16 21.57 -15.07
N LEU A 382 15.32 20.62 -14.69
CA LEU A 382 14.09 20.30 -15.42
C LEU A 382 12.90 20.76 -14.57
N ILE A 383 12.21 21.81 -15.01
CA ILE A 383 10.98 22.28 -14.38
C ILE A 383 9.78 21.69 -15.11
N ILE A 384 8.81 21.22 -14.34
CA ILE A 384 7.55 20.70 -14.88
C ILE A 384 6.41 21.41 -14.16
N VAL A 385 5.60 22.12 -14.93
CA VAL A 385 4.46 22.89 -14.45
C VAL A 385 3.18 22.15 -14.86
N SER A 386 2.39 21.72 -13.87
CA SER A 386 1.02 21.26 -14.12
C SER A 386 0.07 22.46 -14.13
N ARG A 387 -1.00 22.38 -14.93
CA ARG A 387 -1.91 23.50 -15.21
C ARG A 387 -2.93 23.63 -14.08
N ASN A 388 -2.83 24.67 -13.26
CA ASN A 388 -3.92 25.21 -12.43
C ASN A 388 -3.55 26.59 -11.84
N ASN A 389 -4.57 27.40 -11.52
CA ASN A 389 -4.47 28.85 -11.28
C ASN A 389 -3.64 29.28 -10.05
N PHE A 390 -2.30 29.32 -10.17
CA PHE A 390 -1.42 29.84 -9.12
C PHE A 390 -0.19 30.58 -9.69
N GLU A 391 0.10 31.77 -9.16
CA GLU A 391 1.46 32.32 -9.20
C GLU A 391 2.33 31.56 -8.19
N CYS A 392 3.51 31.09 -8.62
CA CYS A 392 4.48 30.42 -7.76
C CYS A 392 5.86 31.07 -7.90
N GLU A 393 6.37 31.65 -6.81
CA GLU A 393 7.76 32.09 -6.69
C GLU A 393 8.53 31.05 -5.88
N ILE A 394 9.56 30.46 -6.48
CA ILE A 394 10.40 29.44 -5.83
C ILE A 394 11.79 30.02 -5.63
N LYS A 395 12.14 30.21 -4.36
CA LYS A 395 13.44 30.70 -3.91
C LYS A 395 14.20 29.58 -3.21
N PHE A 396 15.40 29.32 -3.68
CA PHE A 396 16.37 28.49 -2.97
C PHE A 396 17.35 29.41 -2.23
N LYS A 397 17.76 28.98 -1.04
CA LYS A 397 18.82 29.63 -0.26
C LYS A 397 19.53 28.54 0.54
N GLU A 398 20.85 28.44 0.43
CA GLU A 398 21.61 27.57 1.34
C GLU A 398 21.90 28.25 2.70
N ASN A 399 21.95 27.39 3.72
CA ASN A 399 22.18 27.67 5.15
C ASN A 399 21.00 28.22 5.97
N GLU A 400 20.58 27.34 6.88
CA GLU A 400 19.76 27.50 8.08
C GLU A 400 18.31 28.01 7.95
N ASN A 401 17.41 27.11 8.39
CA ASN A 401 16.02 27.33 8.81
C ASN A 401 14.96 27.73 7.75
N LEU A 402 13.97 26.84 7.64
CA LEU A 402 12.69 26.91 6.92
C LEU A 402 12.70 27.22 5.40
N LEU A 403 12.12 26.27 4.65
CA LEU A 403 11.38 26.57 3.43
C LEU A 403 10.24 27.56 3.75
N SER A 404 10.38 28.81 3.33
CA SER A 404 9.26 29.76 3.32
C SER A 404 8.58 29.75 1.95
N PHE A 405 7.52 28.94 1.83
CA PHE A 405 6.57 29.08 0.73
C PHE A 405 5.77 30.38 0.90
N VAL A 406 6.07 31.41 0.11
CA VAL A 406 5.24 32.63 0.05
C VAL A 406 4.01 32.34 -0.82
N LYS A 407 3.03 31.64 -0.25
CA LYS A 407 1.70 31.51 -0.86
C LYS A 407 0.96 32.84 -0.72
N LYS A 408 1.04 33.70 -1.75
CA LYS A 408 0.11 34.82 -1.91
C LYS A 408 -1.27 34.28 -2.31
N SER A 409 -2.04 33.86 -1.32
CA SER A 409 -3.45 33.53 -1.51
C SER A 409 -4.27 34.80 -1.71
N TYR A 410 -4.79 34.99 -2.93
CA TYR A 410 -5.98 35.83 -3.13
C TYR A 410 -7.19 35.03 -2.67
N SER A 411 -7.98 35.60 -1.76
CA SER A 411 -9.21 34.97 -1.26
C SER A 411 -10.35 35.11 -2.26
N ILE A 412 -10.89 33.98 -2.69
CA ILE A 412 -12.31 33.84 -3.04
C ILE A 412 -12.85 32.76 -2.10
N ASP A 413 -14.10 32.91 -1.67
CA ASP A 413 -14.51 32.54 -0.31
C ASP A 413 -14.40 31.05 0.10
N ASN A 414 -14.01 30.92 1.38
CA ASN A 414 -14.19 29.79 2.30
C ASN A 414 -13.28 28.54 2.24
N ALA A 415 -12.75 28.25 3.44
CA ALA A 415 -12.15 26.99 3.92
C ALA A 415 -10.77 26.56 3.37
N CYS A 416 -9.71 27.04 4.03
CA CYS A 416 -8.42 26.34 4.10
C CYS A 416 -8.09 26.07 5.58
N ILE A 417 -7.99 24.81 5.99
CA ILE A 417 -7.38 24.39 7.27
C ILE A 417 -6.00 23.82 6.94
N THR A 418 -4.98 24.26 7.68
CA THR A 418 -3.58 23.84 7.50
C THR A 418 -3.07 23.21 8.79
N LYS A 419 -2.39 22.06 8.68
CA LYS A 419 -1.63 21.43 9.78
C LYS A 419 -0.35 20.81 9.22
N PHE A 420 0.82 21.28 9.66
CA PHE A 420 2.13 20.69 9.35
C PHE A 420 3.20 21.12 10.37
N ILE A 421 3.65 20.17 11.22
CA ILE A 421 4.95 20.02 11.91
C ILE A 421 4.88 18.70 12.74
N PHE A 422 5.95 17.95 13.03
CA PHE A 422 7.38 18.05 12.67
C PHE A 422 7.87 16.71 12.06
N GLU A 423 9.03 16.72 11.37
CA GLU A 423 9.81 15.49 11.09
C GLU A 423 11.31 15.77 10.84
N LYS A 424 11.65 16.95 10.30
CA LYS A 424 13.02 17.29 9.87
C LYS A 424 14.02 17.51 11.03
N GLU A 425 13.61 18.15 12.11
CA GLU A 425 14.53 18.49 13.23
C GLU A 425 15.13 17.26 13.92
N ILE A 426 14.44 16.12 13.93
CA ILE A 426 14.97 14.88 14.51
C ILE A 426 16.12 14.31 13.67
N GLN A 427 16.07 14.43 12.34
CA GLN A 427 17.14 13.91 11.48
C GLN A 427 18.41 14.78 11.55
N ASP A 428 18.25 16.11 11.58
CA ASP A 428 19.38 17.04 11.60
C ASP A 428 20.18 16.90 12.94
N ILE A 429 19.49 16.73 14.08
CA ILE A 429 20.11 16.38 15.38
C ILE A 429 20.91 15.07 15.29
N PHE A 430 20.38 14.03 14.63
CA PHE A 430 21.07 12.75 14.49
C PHE A 430 22.30 12.80 13.58
N VAL A 431 22.32 13.68 12.57
CA VAL A 431 23.48 13.89 11.70
C VAL A 431 24.59 14.61 12.47
N GLU A 432 24.24 15.64 13.24
CA GLU A 432 25.21 16.41 14.04
C GLU A 432 25.83 15.55 15.16
N MET A 433 25.01 14.76 15.88
CA MET A 433 25.50 13.81 16.91
C MET A 433 26.40 12.70 16.34
N LYS A 434 26.22 12.30 15.08
CA LYS A 434 27.13 11.34 14.40
C LYS A 434 28.48 11.94 14.00
N SER A 435 28.56 13.26 13.85
CA SER A 435 29.80 13.95 13.47
C SER A 435 30.79 14.07 14.63
N LEU A 436 30.27 14.15 15.87
CA LEU A 436 31.05 14.18 17.10
C LEU A 436 31.56 12.77 17.46
N LYS A 437 32.74 12.42 16.98
CA LYS A 437 33.47 11.19 17.32
C LYS A 437 33.98 11.16 18.78
N GLN A 438 33.07 11.17 19.75
CA GLN A 438 33.29 10.72 21.12
C GLN A 438 31.94 10.56 21.85
N MET A 439 31.32 9.39 21.71
CA MET A 439 30.27 8.94 22.63
C MET A 439 30.67 7.59 23.20
N ASP A 440 30.83 7.56 24.52
CA ASP A 440 31.14 6.35 25.27
C ASP A 440 29.84 5.57 25.58
N LEU A 441 29.95 4.30 25.98
CA LEU A 441 28.82 3.38 26.17
C LEU A 441 27.80 3.84 27.23
N LEU A 442 28.15 4.80 28.09
CA LEU A 442 27.22 5.44 29.03
C LEU A 442 26.21 6.35 28.31
N SER A 443 26.64 7.08 27.27
CA SER A 443 25.81 8.07 26.56
C SER A 443 24.65 7.40 25.80
N ILE A 444 24.89 6.24 25.19
CA ILE A 444 23.87 5.48 24.47
C ILE A 444 22.77 4.99 25.43
N LYS A 445 23.12 4.62 26.68
CA LYS A 445 22.12 4.24 27.70
C LYS A 445 21.28 5.41 28.18
N VAL A 446 21.85 6.62 28.25
CA VAL A 446 21.11 7.84 28.58
C VAL A 446 20.16 8.22 27.44
N ILE A 447 20.59 8.10 26.18
CA ILE A 447 19.74 8.35 25.00
C ILE A 447 18.56 7.38 24.94
N ASN A 448 18.79 6.08 25.12
CA ASN A 448 17.69 5.10 25.09
C ASN A 448 16.70 5.34 26.25
N LYS A 449 17.19 5.67 27.46
CA LYS A 449 16.32 6.03 28.59
C LYS A 449 15.53 7.32 28.33
N LEU A 450 16.12 8.29 27.63
CA LEU A 450 15.41 9.51 27.19
C LEU A 450 14.33 9.20 26.16
N PHE A 451 14.52 8.21 25.26
CA PHE A 451 13.48 7.76 24.33
C PHE A 451 12.35 7.02 25.05
N ASP A 452 12.68 6.10 25.97
CA ASP A 452 11.69 5.40 26.80
C ASP A 452 10.87 6.38 27.65
N GLU A 453 11.48 7.47 28.13
CA GLU A 453 10.78 8.56 28.82
C GLU A 453 10.01 9.48 27.86
N PHE A 454 10.47 9.69 26.61
CA PHE A 454 9.79 10.51 25.61
C PHE A 454 8.44 9.91 25.17
N ASP A 455 8.41 8.61 24.89
CA ASP A 455 7.16 7.92 24.52
C ASP A 455 6.19 7.82 25.71
N LEU A 456 6.70 7.81 26.96
CA LEU A 456 5.88 7.89 28.16
C LEU A 456 5.25 9.28 28.34
N TYR A 457 6.01 10.36 28.06
CA TYR A 457 5.55 11.75 28.21
C TYR A 457 4.59 12.23 27.12
N ARG A 458 4.57 11.57 25.96
CA ARG A 458 3.70 11.94 24.82
C ARG A 458 2.20 11.82 25.09
N SER A 459 1.81 11.23 26.22
CA SER A 459 0.44 10.82 26.54
C SER A 459 -0.36 11.76 27.46
N ASN A 460 0.25 12.77 28.12
CA ASN A 460 -0.35 13.36 29.33
C ASN A 460 -0.17 14.88 29.62
N LEU A 461 0.21 15.75 28.66
CA LEU A 461 0.32 17.20 28.90
C LEU A 461 -0.42 18.05 27.88
N GLU A 462 -1.03 19.15 28.33
CA GLU A 462 -1.70 20.12 27.44
C GLU A 462 -0.70 21.13 26.84
N TRP A 463 -1.10 21.75 25.72
CA TRP A 463 -0.22 22.50 24.82
C TRP A 463 0.50 23.72 25.42
N GLU A 464 0.02 24.28 26.54
CA GLU A 464 0.68 25.42 27.18
C GLU A 464 1.88 25.01 28.06
N GLU A 465 1.88 23.83 28.69
CA GLU A 465 3.02 23.33 29.49
C GLU A 465 4.24 23.02 28.60
N TRP A 466 3.99 22.69 27.32
CA TRP A 466 5.03 22.53 26.30
C TRP A 466 5.81 23.82 26.01
N LYS A 467 5.20 25.00 26.16
CA LYS A 467 5.87 26.29 25.88
C LYS A 467 6.86 26.66 26.99
N GLU A 468 6.51 26.44 28.26
CA GLU A 468 7.44 26.68 29.37
C GLU A 468 8.64 25.72 29.30
N THR A 469 8.38 24.45 29.01
CA THR A 469 9.44 23.42 28.89
C THR A 469 10.48 23.77 27.81
N ILE A 470 10.06 24.17 26.61
CA ILE A 470 10.98 24.64 25.56
C ILE A 470 11.71 25.93 25.98
N GLY A 471 11.01 26.84 26.69
CA GLY A 471 11.56 28.11 27.17
C GLY A 471 12.65 27.99 28.24
N GLU A 472 12.71 26.86 28.96
CA GLU A 472 13.81 26.56 29.89
C GLU A 472 15.00 25.86 29.22
N PHE A 473 14.75 24.89 28.32
CA PHE A 473 15.83 24.21 27.60
C PHE A 473 16.70 25.17 26.77
N GLY A 474 16.09 26.19 26.15
CA GLY A 474 16.80 27.23 25.40
C GLY A 474 17.74 28.13 26.22
N LYS A 475 17.79 27.97 27.56
CA LYS A 475 18.69 28.75 28.45
C LYS A 475 19.94 27.97 28.90
N ILE A 476 20.02 26.67 28.65
CA ILE A 476 21.08 25.82 29.23
C ILE A 476 22.34 25.75 28.34
N SER A 477 22.23 26.01 27.03
CA SER A 477 23.33 25.92 26.06
C SER A 477 24.24 27.17 26.02
N CYS A 478 24.70 27.65 27.18
CA CYS A 478 25.55 28.85 27.30
C CYS A 478 26.66 28.74 28.38
N PHE A 479 27.34 27.59 28.51
CA PHE A 479 28.59 27.49 29.30
C PHE A 479 29.65 26.55 28.70
N ASN A 480 30.73 27.16 28.21
CA ASN A 480 32.11 26.68 27.99
C ASN A 480 32.44 25.21 27.66
N ILE A 481 32.97 25.06 26.42
CA ILE A 481 33.98 24.08 25.91
C ILE A 481 33.58 22.61 25.94
#